data_AF-A0A953RQ61-F1
#
_entry.id   AF-A0A953RQ61-F1
#
_cell.length_a   1.000
_cell.length_b   1.000
_cell.length_c   1.000
_cell.angle_alpha   90.00
_cell.angle_beta   90.00
_cell.angle_gamma   90.00
#
_symmetry.space_group_name_H-M   'P 1'
#
loop_
_entity.id
_entity.type
_entity.pdbx_description
1 polymer ?
#
loop_
_entity_poly.entity_id
_entity_poly.type
_entity_poly.pdbx_seq_one_letter_code
_entity_poly.pdbx_strand_id
1 'polypeptide(L)'
;MKTPHASYRIDRWSLSPKRKRAAPPLVLLLYAHYEGFCKFAFALYASAVNRSGISCGEATYAIAAASLTDLFRNLRNPQKKCDLFRRELPDDSNLHQFAREREFVERTSEVDLRPVYIPDHVVDTESNLTPVVLKKNLFRLGLPHDQFQVHDNEINKLLGVRNGISHGSLKEGVEEKLYEQLRAAAFAIMSGLGAGIMKALLDKAYVRN
;
A
#
# COMPACT_ATOMS: atom_id res chain seq x y z
N MET A 1 -62.29 -11.13 53.72
CA MET A 1 -61.69 -9.80 53.51
C MET A 1 -60.36 -9.71 54.26
N LYS A 2 -59.25 -9.97 53.56
CA LYS A 2 -57.87 -9.66 53.97
C LYS A 2 -57.06 -9.52 52.67
N THR A 3 -56.71 -8.30 52.30
CA THR A 3 -55.80 -7.99 51.18
C THR A 3 -54.39 -7.76 51.74
N PRO A 4 -53.33 -8.40 51.21
CA PRO A 4 -51.96 -8.05 51.55
C PRO A 4 -51.45 -6.93 50.64
N HIS A 5 -50.93 -5.85 51.22
CA HIS A 5 -50.17 -4.84 50.52
C HIS A 5 -48.79 -5.39 50.14
N ALA A 6 -48.60 -5.72 48.86
CA ALA A 6 -47.29 -5.94 48.28
C ALA A 6 -46.62 -4.58 48.02
N SER A 7 -45.60 -4.26 48.81
CA SER A 7 -44.70 -3.13 48.56
C SER A 7 -43.89 -3.39 47.29
N TYR A 8 -44.22 -2.70 46.20
CA TYR A 8 -43.39 -2.68 45.00
C TYR A 8 -42.09 -1.92 45.31
N ARG A 9 -40.98 -2.66 45.46
CA ARG A 9 -39.64 -2.09 45.29
C ARG A 9 -39.49 -1.79 43.79
N ILE A 10 -39.51 -0.51 43.45
CA ILE A 10 -39.12 -0.04 42.12
C ILE A 10 -37.61 -0.29 42.02
N ASP A 11 -37.22 -1.32 41.27
CA ASP A 11 -35.84 -1.50 40.85
C ASP A 11 -35.42 -0.26 40.07
N ARG A 12 -34.49 0.47 40.67
CA ARG A 12 -33.81 1.61 40.08
C ARG A 12 -32.93 1.07 38.96
N TRP A 13 -33.48 0.97 37.76
CA TRP A 13 -32.71 0.76 36.54
C TRP A 13 -31.58 1.78 36.51
N SER A 14 -30.35 1.35 36.79
CA SER A 14 -29.18 2.14 36.50
C SER A 14 -29.09 2.20 34.97
N LEU A 15 -29.57 3.30 34.40
CA LEU A 15 -29.26 3.68 33.02
C LEU A 15 -27.76 3.89 32.95
N SER A 16 -27.01 2.81 32.76
CA SER A 16 -25.64 2.89 32.30
C SER A 16 -25.72 3.66 30.98
N PRO A 17 -24.96 4.76 30.77
CA PRO A 17 -25.01 5.47 29.52
C PRO A 17 -24.65 4.47 28.42
N LYS A 18 -25.60 4.15 27.53
CA LYS A 18 -25.37 3.24 26.40
C LYS A 18 -24.14 3.75 25.67
N ARG A 19 -23.01 3.05 25.82
CA ARG A 19 -21.77 3.40 25.12
C ARG A 19 -22.09 3.38 23.63
N LYS A 20 -21.98 4.54 22.97
CA LYS A 20 -22.19 4.63 21.53
C LYS A 20 -21.14 3.77 20.83
N ARG A 21 -21.60 2.92 19.91
CA ARG A 21 -20.75 2.01 19.13
C ARG A 21 -20.95 2.28 17.64
N ALA A 22 -19.86 2.22 16.89
CA ALA A 22 -19.90 2.20 15.45
C ALA A 22 -20.28 0.79 14.99
N ALA A 23 -21.27 0.69 14.09
CA ALA A 23 -21.74 -0.59 13.57
C ALA A 23 -20.64 -1.28 12.73
N PRO A 24 -20.56 -2.63 12.72
CA PRO A 24 -19.53 -3.35 11.97
C PRO A 24 -19.39 -2.95 10.48
N PRO A 25 -20.49 -2.73 9.72
CA PRO A 25 -20.37 -2.32 8.32
C PRO A 25 -19.60 -1.00 8.11
N LEU A 26 -19.67 -0.06 9.06
CA LEU A 26 -18.94 1.21 8.97
C LEU A 26 -17.43 0.99 9.03
N VAL A 27 -16.97 0.05 9.87
CA VAL A 27 -15.55 -0.28 9.96
C VAL A 27 -15.06 -0.99 8.69
N LEU A 28 -15.87 -1.91 8.16
CA LEU A 28 -15.54 -2.60 6.91
C LEU A 28 -15.44 -1.62 5.74
N LEU A 29 -16.39 -0.68 5.63
CA LEU A 29 -16.38 0.38 4.63
C LEU A 29 -15.18 1.32 4.81
N LEU A 30 -14.84 1.69 6.04
CA LEU A 30 -13.66 2.51 6.32
C LEU A 30 -12.37 1.84 5.82
N TYR A 31 -12.18 0.56 6.14
CA TYR A 31 -11.00 -0.19 5.69
C TYR A 31 -10.97 -0.33 4.16
N ALA A 32 -12.09 -0.72 3.54
CA ALA A 32 -12.18 -0.87 2.09
C ALA A 32 -11.91 0.46 1.36
N HIS A 33 -12.38 1.58 1.89
CA HIS A 33 -12.12 2.90 1.34
C HIS A 33 -10.64 3.29 1.46
N TYR A 34 -10.04 3.08 2.63
CA TYR A 34 -8.61 3.31 2.86
C TYR A 34 -7.73 2.53 1.88
N GLU A 35 -7.94 1.22 1.79
CA GLU A 35 -7.16 0.34 0.92
C GLU A 35 -7.38 0.67 -0.56
N GLY A 36 -8.64 0.83 -0.97
CA GLY A 36 -9.01 1.16 -2.34
C GLY A 36 -8.46 2.51 -2.79
N PHE A 37 -8.53 3.54 -1.93
CA PHE A 37 -7.99 4.86 -2.22
C PHE A 37 -6.48 4.81 -2.42
N CYS A 38 -5.73 4.18 -1.50
CA CYS A 38 -4.27 4.09 -1.63
C CYS A 38 -3.85 3.37 -2.90
N LYS A 39 -4.50 2.24 -3.23
CA LYS A 39 -4.24 1.50 -4.47
C LYS A 39 -4.51 2.37 -5.71
N PHE A 40 -5.65 3.05 -5.73
CA PHE A 40 -6.02 3.95 -6.81
C PHE A 40 -5.01 5.09 -6.97
N ALA A 41 -4.62 5.74 -5.87
CA ALA A 41 -3.69 6.86 -5.89
C ALA A 41 -2.32 6.44 -6.44
N PHE A 42 -1.78 5.30 -5.98
CA PHE A 42 -0.52 4.77 -6.51
C PHE A 42 -0.59 4.40 -7.99
N ALA A 43 -1.68 3.77 -8.43
CA ALA A 43 -1.88 3.44 -9.84
C ALA A 43 -1.97 4.72 -10.70
N LEU A 44 -2.67 5.75 -10.21
CA LEU A 44 -2.75 7.05 -10.87
C LEU A 44 -1.37 7.69 -11.01
N TYR A 45 -0.56 7.68 -9.96
CA TYR A 45 0.79 8.21 -9.98
C TYR A 45 1.68 7.47 -11.00
N ALA A 46 1.71 6.12 -10.94
CA ALA A 46 2.47 5.31 -11.88
C ALA A 46 2.04 5.59 -13.34
N SER A 47 0.73 5.67 -13.58
CA SER A 47 0.17 5.98 -14.90
C SER A 47 0.55 7.38 -15.38
N ALA A 48 0.58 8.37 -14.49
CA ALA A 48 1.02 9.73 -14.82
C ALA A 48 2.51 9.79 -15.15
N VAL A 49 3.36 9.10 -14.38
CA VAL A 49 4.80 8.99 -14.66
C VAL A 49 5.05 8.30 -16.00
N ASN A 50 4.34 7.21 -16.30
CA ASN A 50 4.46 6.52 -17.60
C ASN A 50 4.09 7.43 -18.78
N ARG A 51 3.10 8.32 -18.60
CA ARG A 51 2.68 9.30 -19.62
C ARG A 51 3.63 10.49 -19.75
N SER A 52 4.59 10.68 -18.83
CA SER A 52 5.51 11.81 -18.90
C SER A 52 6.54 11.70 -20.03
N GLY A 53 6.74 10.49 -20.59
CA GLY A 53 7.60 10.25 -21.75
C GLY A 53 9.10 10.32 -21.46
N ILE A 54 9.51 10.38 -20.19
CA ILE A 54 10.92 10.40 -19.80
C ILE A 54 11.59 9.02 -19.98
N SER A 55 12.89 9.04 -20.18
CA SER A 55 13.75 7.85 -20.20
C SER A 55 14.15 7.41 -18.78
N CYS A 56 14.59 6.16 -18.63
CA CYS A 56 15.10 5.64 -17.36
C CYS A 56 16.33 6.41 -16.86
N GLY A 57 17.15 6.96 -17.76
CA GLY A 57 18.31 7.78 -17.42
C GLY A 57 17.93 9.14 -16.83
N GLU A 58 16.83 9.73 -17.30
CA GLU A 58 16.26 10.97 -16.76
C GLU A 58 15.48 10.75 -15.45
N ALA A 59 15.01 9.53 -15.20
CA ALA A 59 14.21 9.24 -14.03
C ALA A 59 15.04 9.15 -12.73
N THR A 60 14.39 9.36 -11.59
CA THR A 60 14.99 9.00 -10.30
C THR A 60 15.29 7.50 -10.24
N TYR A 61 16.27 7.11 -9.42
CA TYR A 61 16.68 5.71 -9.30
C TYR A 61 15.53 4.77 -8.92
N ALA A 62 14.60 5.24 -8.07
CA ALA A 62 13.43 4.45 -7.69
C ALA A 62 12.50 4.19 -8.88
N ILE A 63 12.21 5.21 -9.68
CA ILE A 63 11.33 5.13 -10.85
C ILE A 63 11.98 4.29 -11.96
N ALA A 64 13.27 4.50 -12.22
CA ALA A 64 14.04 3.65 -13.14
C ALA A 64 14.01 2.18 -12.68
N ALA A 65 14.26 1.91 -11.39
CA ALA A 65 14.23 0.55 -10.86
C ALA A 65 12.84 -0.10 -10.97
N ALA A 66 11.77 0.67 -10.71
CA ALA A 66 10.39 0.22 -10.88
C ALA A 66 10.08 -0.13 -12.35
N SER A 67 10.57 0.68 -13.29
CA SER A 67 10.44 0.45 -14.74
C SER A 67 11.17 -0.81 -15.20
N LEU A 68 12.36 -1.07 -14.65
CA LEU A 68 13.24 -2.18 -15.05
C LEU A 68 12.97 -3.50 -14.31
N THR A 69 11.81 -3.63 -13.65
CA THR A 69 11.46 -4.82 -12.86
C THR A 69 11.49 -6.10 -13.70
N ASP A 70 11.06 -6.03 -14.96
CA ASP A 70 11.11 -7.14 -15.91
C ASP A 70 12.54 -7.55 -16.25
N LEU A 71 13.41 -6.57 -16.49
CA LEU A 71 14.82 -6.77 -16.79
C LEU A 71 15.52 -7.43 -15.60
N PHE A 72 15.35 -6.90 -14.39
CA PHE A 72 15.94 -7.51 -13.19
C PHE A 72 15.40 -8.90 -12.89
N ARG A 73 14.12 -9.16 -13.19
CA ARG A 73 13.55 -10.51 -13.09
C ARG A 73 14.21 -11.48 -14.08
N ASN A 74 14.44 -11.05 -15.32
CA ASN A 74 15.12 -11.86 -16.33
C ASN A 74 16.61 -12.06 -16.00
N LEU A 75 17.28 -11.03 -15.47
CA LEU A 75 18.67 -11.09 -15.02
C LEU A 75 18.86 -12.21 -13.98
N ARG A 76 17.92 -12.32 -13.03
CA ARG A 76 17.94 -13.31 -11.94
C ARG A 76 17.40 -14.69 -12.32
N ASN A 77 16.81 -14.87 -13.51
CA ASN A 77 16.16 -16.13 -13.90
C ASN A 77 17.00 -16.89 -14.94
N PRO A 78 17.75 -17.95 -14.54
CA PRO A 78 18.66 -18.69 -15.43
C PRO A 78 17.98 -19.27 -16.68
N GLN A 79 16.69 -19.59 -16.61
CA GLN A 79 15.98 -20.34 -17.65
C GLN A 79 15.33 -19.47 -18.74
N LYS A 80 15.24 -18.15 -18.56
CA LYS A 80 14.49 -17.27 -19.48
C LYS A 80 15.39 -16.59 -20.50
N LYS A 81 15.16 -16.82 -21.80
CA LYS A 81 15.76 -16.06 -22.90
C LYS A 81 15.16 -14.64 -22.89
N CYS A 82 16.01 -13.62 -22.94
CA CYS A 82 15.61 -12.22 -23.04
C CYS A 82 16.22 -11.63 -24.30
N ASP A 83 15.53 -10.74 -25.00
CA ASP A 83 16.09 -10.05 -26.17
C ASP A 83 17.36 -9.25 -25.83
N LEU A 84 17.51 -8.90 -24.55
CA LEU A 84 18.69 -8.23 -24.05
C LEU A 84 19.87 -9.16 -23.77
N PHE A 85 19.61 -10.46 -23.54
CA PHE A 85 20.61 -11.46 -23.12
C PHE A 85 20.71 -12.58 -24.16
N ARG A 86 21.54 -12.40 -25.19
CA ARG A 86 21.49 -13.23 -26.42
C ARG A 86 22.58 -14.29 -26.58
N ARG A 87 23.65 -14.23 -25.79
CA ARG A 87 24.79 -15.15 -25.98
C ARG A 87 24.46 -16.55 -25.47
N GLU A 88 24.82 -17.59 -26.25
CA GLU A 88 24.89 -18.96 -25.75
C GLU A 88 26.09 -19.06 -24.79
N LEU A 89 25.83 -19.60 -23.61
CA LEU A 89 26.73 -19.53 -22.46
C LEU A 89 27.15 -20.94 -22.00
N PRO A 90 28.33 -21.09 -21.37
CA PRO A 90 28.88 -22.38 -20.94
C PRO A 90 28.01 -23.02 -19.85
N ASP A 91 27.99 -24.35 -19.71
CA ASP A 91 27.11 -25.14 -18.83
C ASP A 91 27.34 -24.97 -17.30
N ASP A 92 27.73 -23.77 -16.85
CA ASP A 92 28.00 -23.39 -15.46
C ASP A 92 27.07 -22.24 -15.03
N SER A 93 26.17 -22.51 -14.08
CA SER A 93 25.14 -21.58 -13.62
C SER A 93 25.67 -20.25 -13.06
N ASN A 94 26.85 -20.24 -12.44
CA ASN A 94 27.45 -19.02 -11.90
C ASN A 94 28.05 -18.17 -13.00
N LEU A 95 28.70 -18.81 -13.98
CA LEU A 95 29.23 -18.12 -15.16
C LEU A 95 28.10 -17.55 -16.04
N HIS A 96 26.96 -18.26 -16.12
CA HIS A 96 25.74 -17.78 -16.77
C HIS A 96 25.23 -16.48 -16.14
N GLN A 97 25.13 -16.43 -14.82
CA GLN A 97 24.67 -15.24 -14.11
C GLN A 97 25.62 -14.06 -14.32
N PHE A 98 26.93 -14.28 -14.14
CA PHE A 98 27.93 -13.23 -14.33
C PHE A 98 27.95 -12.68 -15.76
N ALA A 99 27.78 -13.55 -16.77
CA ALA A 99 27.72 -13.09 -18.16
C ALA A 99 26.51 -12.19 -18.44
N ARG A 100 25.36 -12.46 -17.83
CA ARG A 100 24.18 -11.58 -17.93
C ARG A 100 24.38 -10.27 -17.18
N GLU A 101 25.01 -10.31 -16.01
CA GLU A 101 25.40 -9.09 -15.27
C GLU A 101 26.35 -8.23 -16.09
N ARG A 102 27.35 -8.83 -16.75
CA ARG A 102 28.24 -8.15 -17.70
C ARG A 102 27.47 -7.56 -18.89
N GLU A 103 26.57 -8.32 -19.51
CA GLU A 103 25.77 -7.83 -20.64
C GLU A 103 24.84 -6.68 -20.24
N PHE A 104 24.29 -6.70 -19.02
CA PHE A 104 23.56 -5.57 -18.46
C PHE A 104 24.46 -4.33 -18.36
N VAL A 105 25.68 -4.48 -17.84
CA VAL A 105 26.66 -3.37 -17.75
C VAL A 105 27.05 -2.86 -19.13
N GLU A 106 27.35 -3.74 -20.09
CA GLU A 106 27.70 -3.39 -21.48
C GLU A 106 26.58 -2.60 -22.17
N ARG A 107 25.32 -2.85 -21.80
CA ARG A 107 24.13 -2.22 -22.39
C ARG A 107 23.49 -1.15 -21.52
N THR A 108 24.19 -0.65 -20.50
CA THR A 108 23.66 0.38 -19.58
C THR A 108 23.15 1.61 -20.33
N SER A 109 23.85 2.06 -21.38
CA SER A 109 23.41 3.20 -22.19
C SER A 109 22.08 2.95 -22.90
N GLU A 110 21.79 1.72 -23.33
CA GLU A 110 20.49 1.35 -23.90
C GLU A 110 19.40 1.29 -22.83
N VAL A 111 19.75 0.83 -21.63
CA VAL A 111 18.85 0.81 -20.47
C VAL A 111 18.44 2.22 -20.07
N ASP A 112 19.39 3.17 -20.07
CA ASP A 112 19.13 4.58 -19.77
C ASP A 112 18.17 5.21 -20.79
N LEU A 113 18.31 4.89 -22.08
CA LEU A 113 17.44 5.41 -23.14
C LEU A 113 16.04 4.77 -23.17
N ARG A 114 15.81 3.66 -22.45
CA ARG A 114 14.50 3.00 -22.41
C ARG A 114 13.46 3.95 -21.79
N PRO A 115 12.27 4.11 -22.39
CA PRO A 115 11.20 4.90 -21.78
C PRO A 115 10.75 4.29 -20.45
N VAL A 116 10.41 5.15 -19.48
CA VAL A 116 9.85 4.71 -18.21
C VAL A 116 8.49 4.05 -18.43
N TYR A 117 8.35 2.84 -17.90
CA TYR A 117 7.08 2.13 -17.83
C TYR A 117 6.99 1.33 -16.53
N ILE A 118 6.30 1.89 -15.54
CA ILE A 118 5.96 1.25 -14.27
C ILE A 118 4.74 0.35 -14.51
N PRO A 119 4.87 -0.98 -14.42
CA PRO A 119 3.76 -1.88 -14.61
C PRO A 119 2.86 -1.95 -13.36
N ASP A 120 1.58 -2.26 -13.55
CA ASP A 120 0.57 -2.25 -12.48
C ASP A 120 0.94 -3.10 -11.25
N HIS A 121 1.64 -4.22 -11.47
CA HIS A 121 2.06 -5.13 -10.41
C HIS A 121 3.17 -4.59 -9.49
N VAL A 122 3.75 -3.42 -9.78
CA VAL A 122 4.66 -2.73 -8.84
C VAL A 122 3.89 -2.24 -7.62
N VAL A 123 2.64 -1.80 -7.81
CA VAL A 123 1.71 -1.39 -6.76
C VAL A 123 1.02 -2.64 -6.23
N ASP A 124 1.34 -3.02 -5.00
CA ASP A 124 0.87 -4.26 -4.40
C ASP A 124 0.31 -4.00 -3.00
N THR A 125 -0.99 -4.24 -2.84
CA THR A 125 -1.65 -4.21 -1.52
C THR A 125 -1.47 -5.53 -0.75
N GLU A 126 -0.77 -6.50 -1.33
CA GLU A 126 -0.65 -7.87 -0.84
C GLU A 126 -2.04 -8.43 -0.47
N SER A 127 -2.14 -9.23 0.60
CA SER A 127 -3.44 -9.65 1.12
C SER A 127 -4.18 -8.56 1.89
N ASN A 128 -3.45 -7.55 2.40
CA ASN A 128 -3.97 -6.43 3.17
C ASN A 128 -2.98 -5.26 3.11
N LEU A 129 -3.49 -4.03 2.97
CA LEU A 129 -2.66 -2.84 3.11
C LEU A 129 -2.25 -2.57 4.57
N THR A 130 -1.20 -3.27 5.02
CA THR A 130 -0.53 -3.01 6.31
C THR A 130 0.36 -1.77 6.23
N PRO A 131 0.80 -1.20 7.38
CA PRO A 131 1.76 -0.11 7.35
C PRO A 131 3.03 -0.46 6.57
N VAL A 132 3.55 -1.67 6.75
CA VAL A 132 4.74 -2.14 6.01
C VAL A 132 4.47 -2.18 4.50
N VAL A 133 3.31 -2.65 4.08
CA VAL A 133 2.93 -2.70 2.65
C VAL A 133 2.78 -1.28 2.08
N LEU A 134 2.21 -0.35 2.83
CA LEU A 134 2.15 1.06 2.44
C LEU A 134 3.55 1.65 2.24
N LYS A 135 4.47 1.42 3.20
CA LYS A 135 5.87 1.86 3.12
C LYS A 135 6.59 1.27 1.91
N LYS A 136 6.40 -0.03 1.62
CA LYS A 136 6.96 -0.69 0.43
C LYS A 136 6.50 -0.01 -0.86
N ASN A 137 5.22 0.29 -1.00
CA ASN A 137 4.69 0.95 -2.20
C ASN A 137 5.25 2.37 -2.37
N LEU A 138 5.28 3.16 -1.28
CA LEU A 138 5.89 4.49 -1.30
C LEU A 138 7.36 4.44 -1.73
N PHE A 139 8.14 3.54 -1.12
CA PHE A 139 9.56 3.37 -1.43
C PHE A 139 9.79 2.98 -2.90
N ARG A 140 9.05 1.99 -3.41
CA ARG A 140 9.13 1.55 -4.82
C ARG A 140 8.85 2.68 -5.80
N LEU A 141 7.93 3.59 -5.44
CA LEU A 141 7.53 4.73 -6.28
C LEU A 141 8.36 5.99 -6.04
N GLY A 142 9.43 5.91 -5.24
CA GLY A 142 10.30 7.06 -4.95
C GLY A 142 9.63 8.14 -4.09
N LEU A 143 8.58 7.79 -3.35
CA LEU A 143 7.87 8.68 -2.43
C LEU A 143 8.44 8.52 -1.00
N PRO A 144 8.32 9.55 -0.13
CA PRO A 144 8.77 9.45 1.25
C PRO A 144 8.08 8.30 1.98
N HIS A 145 8.82 7.25 2.30
CA HIS A 145 8.23 5.99 2.78
C HIS A 145 7.81 6.04 4.24
N ASP A 146 8.40 6.90 5.05
CA ASP A 146 8.17 7.06 6.49
C ASP A 146 7.10 8.11 6.85
N GLN A 147 6.58 8.85 5.87
CA GLN A 147 5.68 10.00 6.08
C GLN A 147 4.39 9.70 6.88
N PHE A 148 3.98 8.42 6.96
CA PHE A 148 2.78 7.99 7.68
C PHE A 148 3.06 7.13 8.92
N GLN A 149 4.31 7.01 9.34
CA GLN A 149 4.71 6.12 10.44
C GLN A 149 3.96 6.40 11.75
N VAL A 150 3.55 7.65 11.98
CA VAL A 150 2.75 8.04 13.16
C VAL A 150 1.40 7.32 13.25
N HIS A 151 0.89 6.77 12.15
CA HIS A 151 -0.41 6.08 12.05
C HIS A 151 -0.28 4.55 12.00
N ASP A 152 0.93 3.99 12.13
CA ASP A 152 1.17 2.54 12.01
C ASP A 152 0.29 1.73 12.99
N ASN A 153 0.17 2.21 14.23
CA ASN A 153 -0.62 1.56 15.27
C ASN A 153 -2.11 1.54 14.94
N GLU A 154 -2.65 2.65 14.46
CA GLU A 154 -4.07 2.79 14.11
C GLU A 154 -4.42 1.93 12.90
N ILE A 155 -3.57 1.85 11.87
CA ILE A 155 -3.83 0.97 10.72
C ILE A 155 -3.79 -0.51 11.12
N ASN A 156 -2.83 -0.92 11.95
CA ASN A 156 -2.80 -2.29 12.48
C ASN A 156 -4.05 -2.62 13.32
N LYS A 157 -4.53 -1.67 14.13
CA LYS A 157 -5.79 -1.83 14.87
C LYS A 157 -6.99 -1.91 13.93
N LEU A 158 -7.07 -1.07 12.90
CA LEU A 158 -8.17 -1.09 11.92
C LEU A 158 -8.25 -2.46 11.22
N LEU A 159 -7.11 -3.01 10.81
CA LEU A 159 -6.99 -4.36 10.26
C LEU A 159 -7.48 -5.43 11.25
N GLY A 160 -7.01 -5.36 12.50
CA GLY A 160 -7.42 -6.29 13.55
C GLY A 160 -8.93 -6.27 13.80
N VAL A 161 -9.53 -5.08 13.86
CA VAL A 161 -10.97 -4.91 14.02
C VAL A 161 -11.72 -5.44 12.80
N ARG A 162 -11.28 -5.12 11.58
CA ARG A 162 -11.86 -5.64 10.33
C ARG A 162 -11.85 -7.17 10.32
N ASN A 163 -10.74 -7.79 10.70
CA ASN A 163 -10.63 -9.24 10.75
C ASN A 163 -11.56 -9.83 11.84
N GLY A 164 -11.63 -9.21 13.02
CA GLY A 164 -12.56 -9.62 14.07
C GLY A 164 -14.03 -9.55 13.65
N ILE A 165 -14.42 -8.53 12.89
CA ILE A 165 -15.76 -8.42 12.31
C ILE A 165 -16.01 -9.56 11.30
N SER A 166 -15.08 -9.76 10.35
CA SER A 166 -15.19 -10.80 9.32
C SER A 166 -15.25 -12.22 9.90
N HIS A 167 -14.55 -12.47 11.02
CA HIS A 167 -14.60 -13.73 11.75
C HIS A 167 -15.73 -13.81 12.78
N GLY A 168 -16.56 -12.77 12.89
CA GLY A 168 -17.75 -12.76 13.75
C GLY A 168 -17.47 -12.58 15.26
N SER A 169 -16.25 -12.19 15.66
CA SER A 169 -15.90 -11.91 17.06
C SER A 169 -16.30 -10.50 17.51
N LEU A 170 -16.58 -9.59 16.58
CA LEU A 170 -16.96 -8.19 16.85
C LEU A 170 -18.34 -7.83 16.24
N LYS A 171 -19.35 -8.66 16.48
CA LYS A 171 -20.72 -8.46 15.93
C LYS A 171 -21.41 -7.18 16.43
N GLU A 172 -21.08 -6.73 17.64
CA GLU A 172 -21.64 -5.51 18.23
C GLU A 172 -20.93 -4.24 17.77
N GLY A 173 -19.93 -4.35 16.89
CA GLY A 173 -19.11 -3.24 16.44
C GLY A 173 -18.06 -2.82 17.46
N VAL A 174 -17.59 -1.58 17.37
CA VAL A 174 -16.54 -1.03 18.23
C VAL A 174 -17.00 0.24 18.93
N GLU A 175 -16.35 0.62 20.02
CA GLU A 175 -16.61 1.89 20.68
C GLU A 175 -16.43 3.06 19.70
N GLU A 176 -17.37 4.02 19.73
CA GLU A 176 -17.35 5.20 18.84
C GLU A 176 -16.01 5.95 18.92
N LYS A 177 -15.44 6.08 20.12
CA LYS A 177 -14.13 6.71 20.31
C LYS A 177 -13.01 6.00 19.56
N LEU A 178 -13.00 4.66 19.58
CA LEU A 178 -12.01 3.88 18.83
C LEU A 178 -12.25 4.05 17.33
N TYR A 179 -13.49 3.98 16.88
CA TYR A 179 -13.83 4.19 15.47
C TYR A 179 -13.34 5.55 14.96
N GLU A 180 -13.61 6.64 15.67
CA GLU A 180 -13.17 7.98 15.26
C GLU A 180 -11.65 8.11 15.22
N GLN A 181 -10.91 7.45 16.12
CA GLN A 181 -9.44 7.41 16.07
C GLN A 181 -8.94 6.69 14.80
N LEU A 182 -9.51 5.53 14.49
CA LEU A 182 -9.15 4.77 13.29
C LEU A 182 -9.50 5.54 12.01
N ARG A 183 -10.68 6.17 12.00
CA ARG A 183 -11.17 7.00 10.91
C ARG A 183 -10.25 8.19 10.67
N ALA A 184 -9.89 8.92 11.72
CA ALA A 184 -8.99 10.06 11.62
C ALA A 184 -7.63 9.66 11.00
N ALA A 185 -7.03 8.56 11.46
CA ALA A 185 -5.77 8.07 10.93
C ALA A 185 -5.87 7.66 9.44
N ALA A 186 -6.92 6.91 9.06
CA ALA A 186 -7.14 6.50 7.68
C ALA A 186 -7.31 7.72 6.75
N PHE A 187 -8.11 8.71 7.15
CA PHE A 187 -8.32 9.94 6.37
C PHE A 187 -7.09 10.84 6.32
N ALA A 188 -6.28 10.88 7.38
CA ALA A 188 -5.00 11.60 7.38
C ALA A 188 -4.04 10.99 6.35
N ILE A 189 -3.93 9.65 6.29
CA ILE A 189 -3.11 8.97 5.28
C ILE A 189 -3.64 9.22 3.88
N MET A 190 -4.94 9.05 3.63
CA MET A 190 -5.52 9.28 2.29
C MET A 190 -5.29 10.72 1.81
N SER A 191 -5.56 11.70 2.66
CA SER A 191 -5.36 13.13 2.33
C SER A 191 -3.88 13.44 2.10
N GLY A 192 -3.00 12.96 2.99
CA GLY A 192 -1.56 13.16 2.88
C GLY A 192 -0.98 12.50 1.64
N LEU A 193 -1.43 11.29 1.30
CA LEU A 193 -1.00 10.58 0.10
C LEU A 193 -1.44 11.30 -1.17
N GLY A 194 -2.69 11.75 -1.23
CA GLY A 194 -3.21 12.53 -2.36
C GLY A 194 -2.41 13.82 -2.56
N ALA A 195 -2.16 14.57 -1.48
CA ALA A 195 -1.35 15.79 -1.52
C ALA A 195 0.10 15.51 -1.93
N GLY A 196 0.71 14.46 -1.38
CA GLY A 196 2.08 14.04 -1.69
C GLY A 196 2.26 13.64 -3.14
N ILE A 197 1.32 12.88 -3.71
CA ILE A 197 1.31 12.51 -5.13
C ILE A 197 1.14 13.75 -6.00
N MET A 198 0.19 14.63 -5.68
CA MET A 198 -0.03 15.85 -6.45
C MET A 198 1.23 16.72 -6.47
N LYS A 199 1.85 16.92 -5.31
CA LYS A 199 3.12 17.65 -5.19
C LYS A 199 4.22 16.99 -6.01
N ALA A 200 4.40 15.67 -5.91
CA ALA A 200 5.42 14.95 -6.65
C ALA A 200 5.24 15.06 -8.18
N LEU A 201 4.00 15.09 -8.66
CA LEU A 201 3.70 15.29 -10.08
C LEU A 201 3.96 16.72 -10.53
N LEU A 202 3.53 17.72 -9.76
CA LEU A 202 3.75 19.14 -10.06
C LEU A 202 5.24 19.49 -10.11
N ASP A 203 5.98 19.03 -9.11
CA ASP A 203 7.42 19.30 -8.97
C ASP A 203 8.27 18.40 -9.87
N LYS A 204 7.65 17.47 -10.61
CA LYS A 204 8.33 16.40 -11.36
C LYS A 204 9.39 15.67 -10.53
N ALA A 205 9.07 15.37 -9.27
CA ALA A 205 9.98 14.71 -8.33
C ALA A 205 10.45 13.31 -8.78
N TYR A 206 9.85 12.77 -9.85
CA TYR A 206 10.24 11.53 -10.52
C TYR A 206 11.35 11.71 -11.57
N VAL A 207 11.78 12.94 -11.87
CA VAL A 207 12.90 13.29 -12.75
C VAL A 207 14.14 13.58 -11.90
N ARG A 208 15.32 13.17 -12.37
CA ARG A 208 16.62 13.44 -11.74
C ARG A 208 17.06 14.86 -12.11
N ASN A 209 17.44 15.65 -11.10
CA ASN A 209 18.09 16.95 -11.30
C ASN A 209 19.50 16.79 -11.87
#